data_AF-A0A524IAW0-F1
#
_entry.id   AF-A0A524IAW0-F1
#
_cell.length_a   1.000
_cell.length_b   1.000
_cell.length_c   1.000
_cell.angle_alpha   90.00
_cell.angle_beta   90.00
_cell.angle_gamma   90.00
#
_symmetry.space_group_name_H-M   'P 1'
#
loop_
_entity.id
_entity.type
_entity.pdbx_description
1 polymer ?
#
loop_
_entity_poly.entity_id
_entity_poly.type
_entity_poly.pdbx_seq_one_letter_code
_entity_poly.pdbx_strand_id
1 'polypeptide(L)'
;MADKGSFSYHAECRIEDSSADDKTAFLLAVAKEIGGAFVYASCDIEAIILTGPMLREKAVRLNLRSRVGRLAPVTILDKNMELAALSSQVLDALKDKSQVLLFNVKEK
;
A
#
# COMPACT_ATOMS: atom_id res chain seq x y z
N MET A 1 -2.62 -22.12 22.29
CA MET A 1 -2.63 -21.81 20.85
C MET A 1 -2.10 -20.39 20.71
N ALA A 2 -0.94 -20.24 20.06
CA ALA A 2 -0.26 -18.96 19.98
C ALA A 2 -1.07 -17.97 19.13
N ASP A 3 -1.20 -16.75 19.65
CA ASP A 3 -1.78 -15.59 19.00
C ASP A 3 -0.99 -15.33 17.71
N LYS A 4 -1.56 -15.71 16.55
CA LYS A 4 -0.98 -15.37 15.26
C LYS A 4 -1.30 -13.91 15.01
N GLY A 5 -0.51 -13.01 15.61
CA GLY A 5 -0.55 -11.60 15.28
C GLY A 5 -0.48 -11.43 13.76
N SER A 6 -1.51 -10.85 13.16
CA SER A 6 -1.54 -10.55 11.73
C SER A 6 -0.50 -9.47 11.47
N PHE A 7 0.70 -9.86 11.04
CA PHE A 7 1.74 -8.93 10.66
C PHE A 7 1.39 -8.35 9.28
N SER A 8 0.91 -7.11 9.29
CA SER A 8 0.71 -6.32 8.08
C SER A 8 2.05 -5.73 7.64
N TYR A 9 2.59 -6.22 6.53
CA TYR A 9 3.76 -5.62 5.91
C TYR A 9 3.32 -4.48 4.99
N HIS A 10 3.50 -3.25 5.44
CA HIS A 10 3.25 -2.06 4.65
C HIS A 10 4.50 -1.71 3.82
N ALA A 11 4.42 -1.86 2.50
CA ALA A 11 5.40 -1.34 1.57
C ALA A 11 4.82 -0.10 0.88
N GLU A 12 5.37 1.07 1.19
CA GLU A 12 5.05 2.32 0.51
C GLU A 12 6.13 2.63 -0.53
N CYS A 13 5.74 2.70 -1.80
CA CYS A 13 6.64 3.10 -2.88
C CYS A 13 6.32 4.53 -3.30
N ARG A 14 7.22 5.47 -2.97
CA ARG A 14 7.12 6.89 -3.34
C ARG A 14 8.08 7.13 -4.51
N ILE A 15 7.58 7.55 -5.67
CA ILE A 15 8.39 7.77 -6.88
C ILE A 15 8.13 9.17 -7.43
N GLU A 16 9.20 9.88 -7.78
CA GLU A 16 9.22 11.21 -8.41
C GLU A 16 9.21 11.07 -9.95
N ASP A 17 8.46 11.95 -10.64
CA ASP A 17 8.05 11.86 -12.05
C ASP A 17 9.19 11.88 -13.10
N SER A 18 8.97 11.20 -14.24
CA SER A 18 9.53 11.55 -15.55
C SER A 18 8.65 11.01 -16.70
N SER A 19 8.91 11.44 -17.95
CA SER A 19 8.25 11.27 -19.29
C SER A 19 7.64 9.91 -19.81
N ALA A 20 7.44 9.75 -21.14
CA ALA A 20 6.57 8.73 -21.75
C ALA A 20 7.13 7.28 -21.77
N ASP A 21 8.45 7.11 -21.71
CA ASP A 21 9.12 5.82 -21.42
C ASP A 21 9.05 5.46 -19.92
N ASP A 22 8.74 6.44 -19.08
CA ASP A 22 8.80 6.29 -17.63
C ASP A 22 7.60 5.56 -17.05
N LYS A 23 6.47 5.44 -17.76
CA LYS A 23 5.37 4.58 -17.28
C LYS A 23 5.83 3.12 -17.16
N THR A 24 6.63 2.65 -18.11
CA THR A 24 7.15 1.28 -18.09
C THR A 24 8.23 1.13 -17.04
N ALA A 25 9.12 2.12 -16.91
CA ALA A 25 10.14 2.16 -15.87
C ALA A 25 9.50 2.19 -14.46
N PHE A 26 8.45 2.98 -14.29
CA PHE A 26 7.63 3.07 -13.08
C PHE A 26 7.00 1.72 -12.74
N LEU A 27 6.30 1.10 -13.70
CA LEU A 27 5.69 -0.22 -13.51
C LEU A 27 6.71 -1.29 -13.12
N LEU A 28 7.93 -1.21 -13.68
CA LEU A 28 9.03 -2.11 -13.34
C LEU A 28 9.57 -1.83 -11.93
N ALA A 29 9.74 -0.57 -11.55
CA ALA A 29 10.19 -0.16 -10.23
C ALA A 29 9.20 -0.62 -9.15
N VAL A 30 7.90 -0.37 -9.36
CA VAL A 30 6.84 -0.84 -8.45
C VAL A 30 6.83 -2.37 -8.34
N ALA A 31 6.94 -3.09 -9.47
CA ALA A 31 6.99 -4.56 -9.43
C ALA A 31 8.23 -5.09 -8.69
N LYS A 32 9.37 -4.41 -8.81
CA LYS A 32 10.61 -4.74 -8.08
C LYS A 32 10.44 -4.54 -6.57
N GLU A 33 9.85 -3.43 -6.14
CA GLU A 33 9.56 -3.16 -4.73
C GLU A 33 8.59 -4.18 -4.14
N ILE A 34 7.52 -4.53 -4.87
CA ILE A 34 6.58 -5.58 -4.44
C ILE A 34 7.30 -6.94 -4.29
N GLY A 35 8.17 -7.28 -5.24
CA GLY A 35 9.00 -8.49 -5.15
C GLY A 35 9.95 -8.47 -3.96
N GLY A 36 10.58 -7.32 -3.69
CA GLY A 36 11.45 -7.14 -2.52
C GLY A 36 10.68 -7.29 -1.21
N ALA A 37 9.51 -6.67 -1.10
CA ALA A 37 8.62 -6.81 0.05
C ALA A 37 8.13 -8.24 0.25
N PHE A 38 7.84 -8.96 -0.83
CA PHE A 38 7.47 -10.39 -0.77
C PHE A 38 8.59 -11.25 -0.17
N VAL A 39 9.84 -11.04 -0.60
CA VAL A 39 10.99 -11.76 -0.02
C VAL A 39 11.22 -11.35 1.43
N TYR A 40 11.08 -10.06 1.76
CA TYR A 40 11.21 -9.57 3.14
C TYR A 40 10.19 -10.20 4.09
N ALA A 41 8.96 -10.41 3.62
CA ALA A 41 7.91 -11.14 4.34
C ALA A 41 8.09 -12.67 4.33
N SER A 42 9.31 -13.17 4.08
CA SER A 42 9.62 -14.61 4.01
C SER A 42 8.77 -15.38 3.00
N CYS A 43 8.35 -14.71 1.92
CA CYS A 43 7.44 -15.25 0.91
C CYS A 43 6.05 -15.66 1.46
N ASP A 44 5.67 -15.18 2.65
CA ASP A 44 4.42 -15.49 3.33
C ASP A 44 3.49 -14.26 3.32
N ILE A 45 2.92 -13.98 2.15
CA ILE A 45 1.97 -12.88 1.95
C ILE A 45 0.63 -13.46 1.49
N GLU A 46 -0.44 -13.14 2.21
CA GLU A 46 -1.80 -13.59 1.89
C GLU A 46 -2.40 -12.87 0.68
N ALA A 47 -2.08 -11.58 0.50
CA ALA A 47 -2.59 -10.77 -0.58
C ALA A 47 -1.70 -9.56 -0.90
N ILE A 48 -1.70 -9.16 -2.17
CA ILE A 48 -1.15 -7.88 -2.63
C ILE A 48 -2.32 -6.92 -2.85
N ILE A 49 -2.34 -5.80 -2.12
CA ILE A 49 -3.37 -4.77 -2.27
C ILE A 49 -2.78 -3.60 -3.07
N LEU A 50 -3.30 -3.38 -4.27
CA LEU A 50 -2.97 -2.21 -5.07
C LEU A 50 -4.00 -1.11 -4.79
N THR A 51 -3.54 0.04 -4.28
CA THR A 51 -4.34 1.25 -4.05
C THR A 51 -3.73 2.48 -4.73
N GLY A 52 -4.52 3.54 -4.90
CA GLY A 52 -4.06 4.84 -5.41
C GLY A 52 -4.61 5.23 -6.79
N PRO A 53 -4.49 6.52 -7.16
CA PRO A 53 -5.16 7.10 -8.33
C PRO A 53 -4.67 6.54 -9.68
N MET A 54 -3.40 6.13 -9.77
CA MET A 54 -2.82 5.56 -11.00
C MET A 54 -3.47 4.23 -11.41
N LEU A 55 -4.10 3.51 -10.47
CA LEU A 55 -4.77 2.25 -10.77
C LEU A 55 -6.09 2.44 -11.53
N ARG A 56 -6.56 3.68 -11.73
CA ARG A 56 -7.70 3.95 -12.62
C ARG A 56 -7.37 3.61 -14.08
N GLU A 57 -6.10 3.68 -14.47
CA GLU A 57 -5.65 3.30 -15.81
C GLU A 57 -5.61 1.78 -15.98
N LYS A 58 -6.37 1.24 -16.94
CA LYS A 58 -6.46 -0.22 -17.19
C LYS A 58 -5.12 -0.83 -17.57
N ALA A 59 -4.30 -0.10 -18.34
CA ALA A 59 -2.98 -0.55 -18.76
C ALA A 59 -2.05 -0.79 -17.56
N VAL A 60 -2.09 0.10 -16.57
CA VAL A 60 -1.33 -0.03 -15.31
C VAL A 60 -1.77 -1.27 -14.54
N ARG A 61 -3.09 -1.46 -14.35
CA ARG A 61 -3.64 -2.63 -13.64
C ARG A 61 -3.21 -3.96 -14.28
N LEU A 62 -3.32 -4.06 -15.60
CA LEU A 62 -2.97 -5.28 -16.34
C LEU A 62 -1.47 -5.57 -16.27
N ASN A 63 -0.62 -4.54 -16.42
CA ASN A 63 0.83 -4.69 -16.36
C ASN A 63 1.33 -5.08 -14.96
N LEU A 64 0.80 -4.48 -13.90
CA LEU A 64 1.18 -4.89 -12.54
C LEU A 64 0.70 -6.31 -12.26
N ARG A 65 -0.56 -6.61 -12.57
CA ARG A 65 -1.14 -7.94 -12.33
C ARG A 65 -0.39 -9.05 -13.05
N SER A 66 0.07 -8.83 -14.30
CA SER A 66 0.84 -9.83 -15.03
C SER A 66 2.21 -10.11 -14.42
N ARG A 67 2.82 -9.12 -13.76
CA ARG A 67 4.14 -9.22 -13.12
C ARG A 67 4.07 -9.80 -11.71
N VAL A 68 3.16 -9.31 -10.87
CA VAL A 68 3.11 -9.66 -9.44
C VAL A 68 2.04 -10.68 -9.08
N GLY A 69 1.10 -10.98 -9.99
CA GLY A 69 0.00 -11.90 -9.73
C GLY A 69 0.40 -13.36 -9.51
N ARG A 70 1.67 -13.71 -9.76
CA ARG A 70 2.24 -15.02 -9.44
C ARG A 70 2.76 -15.13 -8.01
N LEU A 71 2.97 -13.99 -7.33
CA LEU A 71 3.51 -13.94 -5.97
C LEU A 71 2.40 -14.20 -4.94
N ALA A 72 1.26 -13.52 -5.11
CA ALA A 72 0.08 -13.65 -4.24
C ALA A 72 -1.18 -13.13 -4.96
N PRO A 73 -2.39 -13.43 -4.47
CA PRO A 73 -3.63 -12.85 -4.97
C PRO A 73 -3.59 -11.32 -4.97
N VAL A 74 -3.92 -10.69 -6.11
CA VAL A 74 -3.91 -9.23 -6.26
C VAL A 74 -5.33 -8.68 -6.16
N THR A 75 -5.56 -7.81 -5.18
CA THR A 75 -6.82 -7.07 -5.00
C THR A 75 -6.58 -5.59 -5.31
N ILE A 76 -7.54 -4.96 -5.98
CA ILE A 76 -7.45 -3.55 -6.37
C ILE A 76 -8.49 -2.76 -5.59
N LEU A 77 -8.04 -1.73 -4.89
CA LEU A 77 -8.87 -0.82 -4.13
C LEU A 77 -8.76 0.56 -4.77
N ASP A 78 -9.73 0.92 -5.61
CA ASP A 78 -9.72 2.13 -6.44
C ASP A 78 -10.40 3.35 -5.79
N LYS A 79 -10.94 3.17 -4.58
CA LYS A 79 -11.64 4.21 -3.84
C LYS A 79 -10.65 5.11 -3.10
N ASN A 80 -10.88 6.43 -3.18
CA ASN A 80 -10.23 7.35 -2.25
C ASN A 80 -10.83 7.10 -0.85
N MET A 81 -9.99 6.65 0.07
CA MET A 81 -10.37 6.40 1.47
C MET A 81 -9.73 7.40 2.44
N GLU A 82 -9.11 8.48 1.98
CA GLU A 82 -8.44 9.46 2.84
C GLU A 82 -9.41 10.06 3.86
N LEU A 83 -10.53 10.62 3.40
CA LEU A 83 -11.52 11.22 4.29
C LEU A 83 -12.19 10.17 5.20
N ALA A 84 -12.45 8.98 4.66
CA ALA A 84 -13.04 7.87 5.41
C ALA A 84 -12.08 7.36 6.50
N ALA A 85 -10.79 7.26 6.20
CA ALA A 85 -9.75 6.83 7.14
C ALA A 85 -9.54 7.88 8.23
N LEU A 86 -9.47 9.17 7.86
CA LEU A 86 -9.37 10.28 8.81
C LEU A 86 -10.57 10.34 9.75
N SER A 87 -11.78 10.33 9.20
CA SER A 87 -13.00 10.37 10.02
C SER A 87 -13.16 9.13 10.90
N SER A 88 -12.78 7.95 10.40
CA SER A 88 -12.78 6.71 11.20
C SER A 88 -11.81 6.82 12.38
N GLN A 89 -10.57 7.27 12.15
CA GLN A 89 -9.59 7.41 13.23
C GLN A 89 -10.03 8.43 14.28
N VAL A 90 -10.60 9.56 13.86
CA VAL A 90 -11.15 10.56 14.80
C VAL A 90 -12.31 9.97 15.60
N LEU A 91 -13.21 9.26 14.94
CA LEU A 91 -14.36 8.61 15.59
C LEU A 91 -13.91 7.54 16.60
N ASP A 92 -12.89 6.75 16.26
CA ASP A 92 -12.33 5.73 17.14
C ASP A 92 -11.61 6.35 18.35
N ALA A 93 -10.90 7.46 18.16
CA ALA A 93 -10.32 8.24 19.25
C ALA A 93 -11.39 8.82 20.18
N LEU A 94 -12.47 9.38 19.63
CA LEU A 94 -13.60 9.89 20.42
C LEU A 94 -14.37 8.80 21.18
N LYS A 95 -14.36 7.56 20.66
CA LYS A 95 -14.99 6.39 21.27
C LYS A 95 -14.06 5.61 22.21
N ASP A 96 -12.87 6.15 22.52
CA ASP A 96 -11.85 5.53 23.36
C ASP A 96 -11.41 4.14 22.85
N LYS A 97 -11.48 3.93 21.53
CA LYS A 97 -11.04 2.69 20.86
C LYS A 97 -9.60 2.77 20.34
N SER A 98 -9.04 3.97 20.31
CA SER A 98 -7.70 4.25 19.77
C SER A 98 -6.96 5.23 20.67
N GLN A 99 -5.66 5.01 20.88
CA GLN A 99 -4.82 5.96 21.62
C GLN A 99 -4.55 7.23 20.80
N VAL A 100 -4.74 8.38 21.43
CA VAL A 100 -4.39 9.68 20.84
C VAL A 100 -2.95 10.02 21.19
N LEU A 101 -2.12 10.23 20.16
CA LEU A 101 -0.73 10.64 20.31
C LEU A 101 -0.62 12.17 20.30
N LEU A 102 -0.01 12.75 21.33
CA LEU A 102 0.26 14.17 21.41
C LEU A 102 1.67 14.46 20.89
N PHE A 103 1.76 15.11 19.73
CA PHE A 103 3.02 15.55 19.16
C PHE A 103 3.26 17.02 19.52
N ASN A 104 4.28 17.29 20.33
CA ASN A 104 4.70 18.65 20.63
C ASN A 104 5.76 19.07 19.59
N VAL A 105 5.33 19.81 18.57
CA VAL A 105 6.23 20.31 17.53
C VAL A 105 6.99 21.50 18.11
N LYS A 106 8.23 21.27 18.58
CA LYS A 106 9.17 22.36 18.80
C LYS A 106 9.64 22.85 17.44
N GLU A 107 9.13 23.99 16.99
CA GLU A 107 9.72 24.72 15.87
C GLU A 107 11.18 25.02 16.20
N LYS A 108 12.08 24.71 15.26
CA LYS A 108 13.52 24.91 15.34
C LYS A 108 13.94 25.97 14.33
#